data_AF-A0A3A2ZB52-F1
#
_entry.id   AF-A0A3A2ZB52-F1
#
_cell.length_a   1.000
_cell.length_b   1.000
_cell.length_c   1.000
_cell.angle_alpha   90.00
_cell.angle_beta   90.00
_cell.angle_gamma   90.00
#
_symmetry.space_group_name_H-M   'P 1'
#
loop_
_entity.id
_entity.type
_entity.pdbx_description
1 polymer ?
#
loop_
_entity_poly.entity_id
_entity_poly.type
_entity_poly.pdbx_seq_one_letter_code
_entity_poly.pdbx_strand_id
1 'polypeptide(L)'
;MQQARNSEKAQSMLFRFRAQQAAEIGIIDFGRTRRPKAITSVDSIPACEKWRGQVLKEISRKVTRIQEPSLSDYQIRDLNDEINKLMREKWTWEMQIRNMGGPNYMRGSGRVYDDEGREIPGGGKGYRYFGRARELPGVKE
;
A
#
# COMPACT_ATOMS: atom_id res chain seq x y z
N MET A 1 -14.52 -25.79 -2.02
CA MET A 1 -14.49 -25.86 -3.50
C MET A 1 -14.36 -24.50 -4.21
N GLN A 2 -14.16 -23.36 -3.52
CA GLN A 2 -14.15 -22.04 -4.19
C GLN A 2 -12.80 -21.64 -4.85
N GLN A 3 -11.68 -22.24 -4.47
CA GLN A 3 -10.33 -21.84 -4.94
C GLN A 3 -9.98 -22.33 -6.36
N ALA A 4 -10.54 -23.47 -6.80
CA ALA A 4 -10.21 -24.07 -8.11
C ALA A 4 -10.77 -23.28 -9.30
N ARG A 5 -11.92 -22.60 -9.14
CA ARG A 5 -12.58 -21.85 -10.23
C ARG A 5 -11.87 -20.55 -10.61
N ASN A 6 -11.07 -19.98 -9.70
CA ASN A 6 -10.41 -18.70 -9.93
C ASN A 6 -9.06 -18.87 -10.65
N SER A 7 -8.35 -19.96 -10.37
CA SER A 7 -7.10 -20.32 -11.04
C SER A 7 -7.32 -20.75 -12.50
N GLU A 8 -8.39 -21.50 -12.79
CA GLU A 8 -8.73 -21.91 -14.16
C GLU A 8 -9.08 -20.72 -15.06
N LYS A 9 -9.85 -19.74 -14.55
CA LYS A 9 -10.13 -18.49 -15.28
C LYS A 9 -8.85 -17.70 -15.57
N ALA A 10 -7.94 -17.63 -14.61
CA ALA A 10 -6.65 -16.93 -14.76
C ALA A 10 -5.68 -17.62 -15.74
N GLN A 11 -5.89 -18.91 -16.07
CA GLN A 11 -5.10 -19.67 -17.05
C GLN A 11 -5.77 -19.81 -18.43
N SER A 12 -7.05 -19.40 -18.57
CA SER A 12 -7.76 -19.45 -19.84
C SER A 12 -7.04 -18.64 -20.95
N MET A 13 -7.11 -19.12 -22.20
CA MET A 13 -6.50 -18.42 -23.35
C MET A 13 -7.03 -17.00 -23.52
N LEU A 14 -8.32 -16.76 -23.23
CA LEU A 14 -8.93 -15.43 -23.28
C LEU A 14 -8.31 -14.47 -22.25
N PHE A 15 -8.02 -14.96 -21.04
CA PHE A 15 -7.36 -14.16 -20.02
C PHE A 15 -5.91 -13.82 -20.41
N ARG A 16 -5.16 -14.78 -20.94
CA ARG A 16 -3.80 -14.56 -21.45
C ARG A 16 -3.78 -13.58 -22.62
N PHE A 17 -4.71 -13.69 -23.56
CA PHE A 17 -4.84 -12.78 -24.70
C PHE A 17 -5.20 -11.35 -24.30
N ARG A 18 -6.11 -11.16 -23.32
CA ARG A 18 -6.41 -9.84 -22.75
C ARG A 18 -5.22 -9.23 -22.00
N ALA A 19 -4.47 -10.05 -21.26
CA ALA A 19 -3.25 -9.60 -20.60
C ALA A 19 -2.16 -9.20 -21.62
N GLN A 20 -2.05 -9.92 -22.74
CA GLN A 20 -1.15 -9.57 -23.85
C GLN A 20 -1.56 -8.27 -24.55
N GLN A 21 -2.84 -8.08 -24.89
CA GLN A 21 -3.33 -6.81 -25.44
C GLN A 21 -3.14 -5.64 -24.47
N ALA A 22 -3.41 -5.86 -23.17
CA ALA A 22 -3.15 -4.84 -22.16
C ALA A 22 -1.66 -4.48 -22.10
N ALA A 23 -0.76 -5.47 -22.17
CA ALA A 23 0.68 -5.24 -22.23
C ALA A 23 1.11 -4.52 -23.52
N GLU A 24 0.52 -4.84 -24.67
CA GLU A 24 0.78 -4.19 -25.97
C GLU A 24 0.31 -2.72 -26.00
N ILE A 25 -0.77 -2.39 -25.28
CA ILE A 25 -1.29 -1.02 -25.12
C ILE A 25 -0.55 -0.26 -23.99
N GLY A 26 0.40 -0.90 -23.30
CA GLY A 26 1.14 -0.30 -22.19
C GLY A 26 0.36 -0.20 -20.88
N ILE A 27 -0.77 -0.92 -20.77
CA ILE A 27 -1.55 -1.02 -19.53
C ILE A 27 -0.81 -1.95 -18.57
N ILE A 28 -0.26 -1.36 -17.51
CA ILE A 28 0.41 -2.10 -16.43
C ILE A 28 -0.64 -2.91 -15.64
N ASP A 29 -0.50 -4.23 -15.56
CA ASP A 29 -1.23 -5.05 -14.58
C ASP A 29 -0.61 -4.84 -13.19
N PHE A 30 -1.10 -3.84 -12.48
CA PHE A 30 -0.64 -3.50 -11.14
C PHE A 30 -0.80 -4.66 -10.14
N GLY A 31 -1.75 -5.59 -10.34
CA GLY A 31 -1.99 -6.69 -9.41
C GLY A 31 -0.91 -7.79 -9.46
N ARG A 32 -0.17 -7.88 -10.56
CA ARG A 32 0.89 -8.89 -10.78
C ARG A 32 2.27 -8.29 -10.89
N THR A 33 2.35 -7.03 -11.29
CA THR A 33 3.62 -6.32 -11.45
C THR A 33 4.17 -5.94 -10.08
N ARG A 34 5.47 -6.20 -9.86
CA ARG A 34 6.15 -5.70 -8.66
C ARG A 34 6.27 -4.18 -8.75
N ARG A 35 6.01 -3.52 -7.63
CA ARG A 35 6.17 -2.07 -7.53
C ARG A 35 7.61 -1.65 -7.86
N PRO A 36 7.81 -0.58 -8.66
CA PRO A 36 9.13 -0.07 -9.00
C PRO A 36 9.94 0.32 -7.75
N LYS A 37 11.24 0.00 -7.74
CA LYS A 37 12.15 0.42 -6.66
C LYS A 37 12.49 1.91 -6.76
N ALA A 38 12.69 2.40 -7.98
CA ALA A 38 12.95 3.81 -8.26
C ALA A 38 11.62 4.51 -8.54
N ILE A 39 10.96 5.03 -7.50
CA ILE A 39 9.66 5.70 -7.63
C ILE A 39 9.72 6.89 -8.62
N THR A 40 10.84 7.61 -8.63
CA THR A 40 11.06 8.76 -9.51
C THR A 40 11.16 8.41 -11.00
N SER A 41 11.33 7.13 -11.35
CA SER A 41 11.33 6.69 -12.75
C SER A 41 9.93 6.50 -13.32
N VAL A 42 8.86 6.68 -12.51
CA VAL A 42 7.48 6.64 -12.98
C VAL A 42 7.03 8.06 -13.28
N ASP A 43 6.71 8.30 -14.55
CA ASP A 43 6.39 9.60 -15.16
C ASP A 43 4.89 9.80 -15.44
N SER A 44 4.07 8.82 -15.08
CA SER A 44 2.61 8.87 -15.22
C SER A 44 1.94 9.09 -13.86
N ILE A 45 1.21 10.21 -13.71
CA ILE A 45 0.41 10.50 -12.51
C ILE A 45 -0.59 9.38 -12.22
N PRO A 46 -1.42 8.90 -13.18
CA PRO A 46 -2.33 7.79 -12.95
C PRO A 46 -1.62 6.51 -12.47
N ALA A 47 -0.43 6.20 -12.99
CA ALA A 47 0.33 5.04 -12.54
C ALA A 47 0.83 5.22 -11.10
N CYS A 48 1.34 6.41 -10.75
CA CYS A 48 1.74 6.73 -9.39
C CYS A 48 0.58 6.62 -8.40
N GLU A 49 -0.61 7.10 -8.77
CA GLU A 49 -1.82 6.99 -7.95
C GLU A 49 -2.23 5.53 -7.71
N LYS A 50 -2.14 4.67 -8.74
CA LYS A 50 -2.39 3.22 -8.60
C LYS A 50 -1.40 2.56 -7.65
N TRP A 51 -0.10 2.85 -7.78
CA TRP A 51 0.92 2.33 -6.85
C TRP A 51 0.71 2.83 -5.42
N ARG A 52 0.45 4.14 -5.24
CA ARG A 52 0.08 4.73 -3.95
C ARG A 52 -1.13 4.03 -3.34
N GLY A 53 -2.16 3.73 -4.13
CA GLY A 53 -3.35 3.00 -3.69
C GLY A 53 -3.02 1.60 -3.17
N GLN A 54 -2.07 0.89 -3.77
CA GLN A 54 -1.61 -0.39 -3.23
C GLN A 54 -0.90 -0.25 -1.89
N VAL A 55 0.00 0.73 -1.75
CA VAL A 55 0.69 1.01 -0.49
C VAL A 55 -0.34 1.26 0.62
N LEU A 56 -1.38 2.05 0.35
CA LEU A 56 -2.45 2.34 1.29
C LEU A 56 -3.20 1.08 1.75
N LYS A 57 -3.53 0.18 0.81
CA LYS A 57 -4.18 -1.10 1.13
C LYS A 57 -3.30 -1.99 2.01
N GLU A 58 -1.99 -2.03 1.74
CA GLU A 58 -1.05 -2.79 2.57
C GLU A 58 -0.93 -2.20 3.98
N ILE A 59 -0.87 -0.87 4.11
CA ILE A 59 -0.88 -0.18 5.41
C ILE A 59 -2.14 -0.55 6.18
N SER A 60 -3.32 -0.40 5.58
CA SER A 60 -4.61 -0.72 6.23
C SER A 60 -4.65 -2.16 6.77
N ARG A 61 -4.24 -3.14 5.95
CA ARG A 61 -4.19 -4.56 6.38
C ARG A 61 -3.26 -4.77 7.57
N LYS A 62 -2.08 -4.15 7.58
CA LYS A 62 -1.13 -4.27 8.68
C LYS A 62 -1.58 -3.53 9.94
N VAL A 63 -2.19 -2.35 9.79
CA VAL A 63 -2.81 -1.59 10.89
C VAL A 63 -3.97 -2.37 11.50
N THR A 64 -4.71 -3.15 10.72
CA THR A 64 -5.72 -4.06 11.26
C THR A 64 -5.05 -5.23 11.99
N ARG A 65 -4.07 -5.90 11.36
CA ARG A 65 -3.37 -7.06 11.92
C ARG A 65 -2.66 -6.75 13.24
N ILE A 66 -2.03 -5.59 13.38
CA ILE A 66 -1.27 -5.23 14.60
C ILE A 66 -2.15 -5.15 15.86
N GLN A 67 -3.48 -5.12 15.71
CA GLN A 67 -4.44 -5.18 16.82
C GLN A 67 -4.72 -6.61 17.31
N GLU A 68 -4.29 -7.65 16.60
CA GLU A 68 -4.56 -9.03 16.97
C GLU A 68 -3.93 -9.38 18.34
N PRO A 69 -4.71 -9.91 19.29
CA PRO A 69 -4.22 -10.22 20.64
C PRO A 69 -3.19 -11.35 20.67
N SER A 70 -3.21 -12.23 19.67
CA SER A 70 -2.30 -13.38 19.52
C SER A 70 -0.86 -12.99 19.16
N LEU A 71 -0.61 -11.73 18.77
CA LEU A 71 0.72 -11.28 18.40
C LEU A 71 1.59 -11.06 19.64
N SER A 72 2.80 -11.61 19.57
CA SER A 72 3.86 -11.31 20.53
C SER A 72 4.40 -9.90 20.34
N ASP A 73 5.01 -9.39 21.40
CA ASP A 73 5.75 -8.14 21.45
C ASP A 73 6.75 -7.92 20.31
N TYR A 74 7.48 -8.98 19.92
CA TYR A 74 8.43 -8.94 18.82
C TYR A 74 7.70 -8.78 17.47
N GLN A 75 6.64 -9.56 17.24
CA GLN A 75 5.84 -9.46 16.02
C GLN A 75 5.15 -8.09 15.87
N ILE A 76 4.73 -7.48 16.98
CA ILE A 76 4.17 -6.13 16.98
C ILE A 76 5.23 -5.11 16.56
N ARG A 77 6.48 -5.22 17.05
CA ARG A 77 7.60 -4.35 16.62
C ARG A 77 7.89 -4.49 15.13
N ASP A 78 8.00 -5.72 14.64
CA ASP A 78 8.21 -5.99 13.21
C ASP A 78 7.09 -5.41 12.34
N LEU A 79 5.82 -5.62 12.73
CA LEU A 79 4.67 -5.05 12.02
C LEU A 79 4.70 -3.51 12.04
N ASN A 80 5.10 -2.91 13.16
CA ASN A 80 5.23 -1.46 13.27
C ASN A 80 6.31 -0.92 12.32
N ASP A 81 7.45 -1.60 12.21
CA ASP A 81 8.53 -1.25 11.30
C ASP A 81 8.11 -1.38 9.83
N GLU A 82 7.39 -2.45 9.49
CA GLU A 82 6.81 -2.64 8.17
C GLU A 82 5.80 -1.54 7.81
N ILE A 83 4.92 -1.15 8.74
CA ILE A 83 3.99 -0.04 8.54
C ILE A 83 4.77 1.26 8.32
N ASN A 84 5.77 1.57 9.15
CA ASN A 84 6.59 2.77 8.98
C ASN A 84 7.33 2.80 7.64
N LYS A 85 7.81 1.64 7.16
CA LYS A 85 8.42 1.52 5.84
C LYS A 85 7.43 1.86 4.73
N LEU A 86 6.22 1.32 4.79
CA LEU A 86 5.15 1.63 3.83
C LEU A 86 4.70 3.10 3.90
N MET A 87 4.67 3.70 5.09
CA MET A 87 4.35 5.13 5.26
C MET A 87 5.38 6.04 4.59
N ARG A 88 6.68 5.71 4.70
CA ARG A 88 7.74 6.42 3.98
C ARG A 88 7.57 6.28 2.47
N GLU A 89 7.26 5.07 2.02
CA GLU A 89 7.05 4.80 0.61
C GLU A 89 5.83 5.56 0.03
N LYS A 90 4.70 5.54 0.75
CA LYS A 90 3.51 6.36 0.43
C LYS A 90 3.90 7.82 0.26
N TRP A 91 4.68 8.35 1.19
CA TRP A 91 5.13 9.74 1.13
C TRP A 91 5.98 10.01 -0.12
N THR A 92 6.86 9.10 -0.51
CA THR A 92 7.64 9.23 -1.75
C THR A 92 6.76 9.22 -3.00
N TRP A 93 5.73 8.37 -3.05
CA TRP A 93 4.74 8.40 -4.15
C TRP A 93 3.98 9.72 -4.19
N GLU A 94 3.54 10.24 -3.05
CA GLU A 94 2.83 11.52 -2.97
C GLU A 94 3.72 12.71 -3.37
N MET A 95 5.00 12.66 -3.02
CA MET A 95 6.00 13.64 -3.47
C MET A 95 6.22 13.56 -4.98
N GLN A 96 6.34 12.35 -5.55
CA GLN A 96 6.51 12.18 -7.00
C GLN A 96 5.30 12.70 -7.78
N ILE A 97 4.07 12.40 -7.33
CA ILE A 97 2.85 12.94 -7.94
C ILE A 97 2.87 14.46 -7.94
N ARG A 98 3.23 15.07 -6.80
CA ARG A 98 3.35 16.54 -6.70
C ARG A 98 4.43 17.09 -7.62
N ASN A 99 5.60 16.45 -7.71
CA ASN A 99 6.71 16.91 -8.56
C ASN A 99 6.34 16.93 -10.04
N MET A 100 5.42 16.05 -10.47
CA MET A 100 4.87 16.00 -11.82
C MET A 100 3.68 16.96 -12.02
N GLY A 101 3.36 17.83 -11.05
CA GLY A 101 2.24 18.77 -11.12
C GLY A 101 0.88 18.18 -10.74
N GLY A 102 0.84 16.95 -10.21
CA GLY A 102 -0.38 16.30 -9.76
C GLY A 102 -0.89 16.78 -8.39
N PRO A 103 -1.98 16.16 -7.88
CA PRO A 103 -2.61 16.54 -6.62
C PRO A 103 -1.65 16.51 -5.43
N ASN A 104 -1.73 17.53 -4.57
CA ASN A 104 -0.89 17.60 -3.38
C ASN A 104 -1.55 16.87 -2.18
N TYR A 105 -1.36 15.55 -2.13
CA TYR A 105 -1.84 14.71 -1.03
C TYR A 105 -1.18 14.98 0.34
N MET A 106 -0.08 15.73 0.38
CA MET A 106 0.55 16.13 1.63
C MET A 106 -0.13 17.35 2.27
N ARG A 107 -0.85 18.16 1.47
CA ARG A 107 -1.49 19.40 1.91
C ARG A 107 -2.94 19.13 2.30
N GLY A 108 -3.08 18.36 3.36
CA GLY A 108 -4.36 17.97 3.91
C GLY A 108 -4.13 16.88 4.93
N SER A 109 -4.07 17.26 6.21
CA SER A 109 -4.19 16.32 7.34
C SER A 109 -5.62 15.73 7.43
N GLY A 110 -6.29 15.56 6.29
CA GLY A 110 -7.57 14.90 6.18
C GLY A 110 -7.33 13.41 6.34
N ARG A 111 -8.02 12.84 7.32
CA ARG A 111 -8.09 11.41 7.59
C ARG A 111 -8.24 10.66 6.26
N VAL A 112 -7.23 9.87 5.88
CA VAL A 112 -7.30 9.04 4.66
C VAL A 112 -8.00 7.75 5.09
N TYR A 113 -9.05 7.35 4.39
CA TYR A 113 -9.76 6.11 4.68
C TYR A 113 -9.45 5.05 3.63
N ASP A 114 -9.44 3.78 4.02
CA ASP A 114 -9.36 2.65 3.09
C ASP A 114 -10.72 2.32 2.46
N ASP A 115 -10.75 1.29 1.60
CA ASP A 115 -11.97 0.80 0.94
C ASP A 115 -13.02 0.25 1.93
N GLU A 116 -12.64 0.00 3.19
CA GLU A 116 -13.49 -0.47 4.29
C GLU A 116 -13.95 0.68 5.21
N GLY A 117 -13.60 1.93 4.87
CA GLY A 117 -13.93 3.12 5.64
C GLY A 117 -13.10 3.30 6.92
N ARG A 118 -12.02 2.53 7.10
CA ARG A 118 -11.12 2.67 8.26
C ARG A 118 -10.09 3.75 8.00
N GLU A 119 -9.86 4.59 9.00
CA GLU A 119 -8.84 5.63 8.93
C GLU A 119 -7.44 5.01 8.89
N ILE A 120 -6.71 5.32 7.82
CA ILE A 120 -5.28 5.07 7.65
C ILE A 120 -4.52 6.16 8.43
N PRO A 121 -3.86 5.81 9.54
CA PRO A 121 -3.30 6.83 10.43
C PRO A 121 -2.11 7.58 9.80
N GLY A 122 -2.24 8.90 9.74
CA GLY A 122 -1.12 9.85 9.66
C GLY A 122 -0.68 10.30 8.25
N GLY A 123 -0.74 11.61 8.01
CA GLY A 123 -0.02 12.29 6.94
C GLY A 123 1.24 12.97 7.49
N GLY A 124 2.43 12.40 7.35
CA GLY A 124 3.67 13.10 7.68
C GLY A 124 4.90 12.21 7.83
N LYS A 125 6.09 12.84 7.89
CA LYS A 125 7.39 12.20 8.14
C LYS A 125 7.53 11.78 9.61
N GLY A 126 8.35 10.75 9.84
CA GLY A 126 8.74 10.28 11.17
C GLY A 126 8.36 8.84 11.45
N TYR A 127 9.09 8.22 12.38
CA TYR A 127 8.72 6.92 12.94
C TYR A 127 7.54 7.08 13.89
N ARG A 128 6.58 6.15 13.86
CA ARG A 128 5.38 6.17 14.71
C ARG A 128 5.05 4.78 15.23
N TYR A 129 4.35 4.74 16.35
CA TYR A 129 3.80 3.50 16.89
C TYR A 129 2.30 3.40 16.55
N PHE A 130 1.92 2.32 15.88
CA PHE A 130 0.56 2.04 15.41
C PHE A 130 -0.11 0.97 16.27
N GLY A 131 -1.39 1.17 16.61
CA GLY A 131 -2.18 0.21 17.38
C GLY A 131 -1.47 -0.24 18.67
N ARG A 132 -1.45 -1.55 18.91
CA ARG A 132 -0.80 -2.16 20.08
C ARG A 132 0.70 -1.90 20.19
N ALA A 133 1.37 -1.41 19.14
CA ALA A 133 2.77 -1.00 19.24
C ALA A 133 2.99 0.14 20.24
N ARG A 134 1.95 0.93 20.53
CA ARG A 134 1.99 1.98 21.57
C ARG A 134 1.98 1.43 22.99
N GLU A 135 1.61 0.16 23.16
CA GLU A 135 1.50 -0.51 24.46
C GLU A 135 2.76 -1.30 24.81
N LEU A 136 3.74 -1.32 23.90
CA LEU A 136 4.97 -2.07 24.10
C LEU A 136 5.80 -1.49 25.25
N PRO A 137 6.49 -2.35 26.02
CA PRO A 137 7.49 -1.92 26.99
C PRO A 137 8.56 -1.04 26.33
N GLY A 138 8.87 0.10 26.95
CA GLY A 138 9.79 1.13 26.44
C GLY A 138 9.19 2.10 25.42
N VAL A 139 7.91 1.94 25.07
CA VAL A 139 7.14 2.89 24.24
C VAL A 139 6.08 3.60 25.08
N LYS A 140 5.40 2.82 25.94
CA LYS A 140 4.46 3.32 26.94
C LYS A 140 5.24 3.66 28.22
N GLU A 141 5.89 4.82 28.24
CA GLU A 141 6.42 5.46 29.46
C GLU A 141 5.61 6.71 29.78
#